data_AF-A0A165L5D9-F1
#
_entry.id   AF-A0A165L5D9-F1
#
_cell.length_a   1.000
_cell.length_b   1.000
_cell.length_c   1.000
_cell.angle_alpha   90.00
_cell.angle_beta   90.00
_cell.angle_gamma   90.00
#
_symmetry.space_group_name_H-M   'P 1'
#
loop_
_entity.id
_entity.type
_entity.pdbx_description
1 polymer ?
#
loop_
_entity_poly.entity_id
_entity_poly.type
_entity_poly.pdbx_seq_one_letter_code
_entity_poly.pdbx_strand_id
1 'polypeptide(L)'
;MKSKKGQNQLDASTVIQSLREQREACTVGYGERFPESDAPELVVEDNNSATGIRHANQSSEVAYDITTFGAGVLGVKRFLSVLQAAGLDPCCDYIRLYRDLGRGVDTDYQDHFLHAWINDDILVACSNNPVTGEGCSENHCGQKGKAGYIGVGGDGQLVEKTTSKIDAYSNSKDKQEGRLFF
;
A
#
# COMPACT_ATOMS: atom_id res chain seq x y z
N MET A 1 24.56 19.98 -27.29
CA MET A 1 23.26 19.40 -27.67
C MET A 1 22.82 18.43 -26.59
N LYS A 2 21.51 18.39 -26.35
CA LYS A 2 20.84 17.90 -25.13
C LYS A 2 21.09 16.42 -24.83
N SER A 3 21.47 16.11 -23.59
CA SER A 3 21.27 14.79 -22.98
C SER A 3 20.71 15.01 -21.58
N LYS A 4 19.49 14.53 -21.33
CA LYS A 4 19.02 14.02 -20.03
C LYS A 4 17.58 13.49 -20.15
N LYS A 5 17.48 12.19 -19.92
CA LYS A 5 16.37 11.44 -19.29
C LYS A 5 14.99 11.61 -19.92
N GLY A 6 14.66 10.72 -20.84
CA GLY A 6 13.28 10.25 -20.94
C GLY A 6 12.94 9.56 -19.62
N GLN A 7 12.14 10.23 -18.79
CA GLN A 7 11.39 9.54 -17.76
C GLN A 7 10.47 8.57 -18.51
N ASN A 8 10.77 7.28 -18.49
CA ASN A 8 9.79 6.27 -18.85
C ASN A 8 8.64 6.45 -17.86
N GLN A 9 7.57 7.13 -18.29
CA GLN A 9 6.30 7.03 -17.60
C GLN A 9 5.94 5.55 -17.61
N LEU A 10 5.99 4.91 -16.44
CA LEU A 10 5.56 3.53 -16.28
C LEU A 10 4.13 3.43 -16.81
N ASP A 11 3.96 2.61 -17.84
CA ASP A 11 2.65 2.40 -18.43
C ASP A 11 1.77 1.66 -17.43
N ALA A 12 0.63 2.26 -17.09
CA ALA A 12 -0.29 1.75 -16.08
C ALA A 12 -0.74 0.31 -16.40
N SER A 13 -0.92 -0.03 -17.69
CA SER A 13 -1.34 -1.38 -18.07
C SER A 13 -0.26 -2.42 -17.79
N THR A 14 1.00 -2.07 -18.06
CA THR A 14 2.16 -2.90 -17.78
C THR A 14 2.34 -3.14 -16.28
N VAL A 15 2.20 -2.09 -15.45
CA VAL A 15 2.29 -2.23 -13.97
C VAL A 15 1.17 -3.12 -13.44
N ILE A 16 -0.07 -2.90 -13.89
CA ILE A 16 -1.23 -3.73 -13.49
C ILE A 16 -0.97 -5.20 -13.82
N GLN A 17 -0.46 -5.47 -15.03
CA GLN A 17 -0.17 -6.83 -15.45
C GLN A 17 0.94 -7.47 -14.60
N SER A 18 2.05 -6.77 -14.38
CA SER A 18 3.15 -7.24 -13.54
C SER A 18 2.69 -7.62 -12.14
N LEU A 19 1.91 -6.75 -11.49
CA LEU A 19 1.41 -6.99 -10.13
C LEU A 19 0.45 -8.18 -10.05
N ARG A 20 -0.33 -8.42 -11.11
CA ARG A 20 -1.21 -9.60 -11.19
C ARG A 20 -0.43 -10.90 -11.41
N GLU A 21 0.59 -10.87 -12.26
CA GLU A 21 1.44 -12.03 -12.55
C GLU A 21 2.32 -12.42 -11.35
N GLN A 22 2.79 -11.44 -10.58
CA GLN A 22 3.67 -11.65 -9.43
C GLN A 22 2.91 -11.78 -8.10
N ARG A 23 1.57 -11.73 -8.11
CA ARG A 23 0.74 -11.67 -6.91
C ARG A 23 1.14 -12.69 -5.82
N GLU A 24 1.27 -13.96 -6.19
CA GLU A 24 1.61 -15.01 -5.23
C GLU A 24 3.09 -14.96 -4.82
N ALA A 25 3.99 -14.55 -5.73
CA ALA A 25 5.41 -14.38 -5.42
C ALA A 25 5.68 -13.21 -4.47
N CYS A 26 4.86 -12.17 -4.51
CA CYS A 26 4.91 -11.03 -3.58
C CYS A 26 4.13 -11.30 -2.28
N THR A 27 3.51 -12.47 -2.13
CA THR A 27 2.70 -12.77 -0.94
C THR A 27 3.58 -13.31 0.17
N VAL A 28 3.58 -12.58 1.29
CA VAL A 28 4.26 -12.94 2.53
C VAL A 28 3.22 -13.01 3.65
N GLY A 29 3.54 -13.58 4.80
CA GLY A 29 2.63 -13.60 5.93
C GLY A 29 3.32 -13.85 7.25
N TYR A 30 2.59 -13.48 8.30
CA TYR A 30 2.98 -13.71 9.68
C TYR A 30 1.98 -14.72 10.24
N GLY A 31 2.44 -15.97 10.41
CA GLY A 31 1.62 -17.17 10.67
C GLY A 31 2.17 -18.40 9.91
N GLU A 32 1.48 -19.54 9.97
CA GLU A 32 2.00 -20.80 9.40
C GLU A 32 1.79 -20.95 7.88
N ARG A 33 1.02 -20.05 7.24
CA ARG A 33 0.51 -20.24 5.86
C ARG A 33 1.40 -19.68 4.75
N PHE A 34 2.13 -18.59 5.02
CA PHE A 34 2.97 -17.90 4.03
C PHE A 34 4.34 -17.60 4.65
N PRO A 35 5.41 -17.48 3.84
CA PRO A 35 6.73 -17.13 4.34
C PRO A 35 6.74 -15.71 4.94
N GLU A 36 7.60 -15.49 5.94
CA GLU A 36 7.87 -14.14 6.46
C GLU A 36 8.50 -13.26 5.37
N SER A 37 8.42 -11.94 5.57
CA SER A 37 9.03 -10.99 4.63
C SER A 37 10.53 -10.86 4.89
N ASP A 38 11.32 -10.89 3.81
CA ASP A 38 12.76 -10.59 3.86
C ASP A 38 13.07 -9.08 3.91
N ALA A 39 12.06 -8.19 3.93
CA ALA A 39 12.25 -6.74 4.00
C ALA A 39 12.52 -6.30 5.45
N PRO A 40 13.77 -5.95 5.82
CA PRO A 40 14.11 -5.67 7.22
C PRO A 40 13.49 -4.36 7.75
N GLU A 41 13.05 -3.47 6.86
CA GLU A 41 12.37 -2.23 7.21
C GLU A 41 10.90 -2.44 7.57
N LEU A 42 10.30 -3.56 7.17
CA LEU A 42 8.91 -3.86 7.46
C LEU A 42 8.78 -4.38 8.88
N VAL A 43 8.15 -3.60 9.76
CA VAL A 43 7.77 -4.06 11.09
C VAL A 43 6.28 -4.36 11.10
N VAL A 44 5.94 -5.58 11.54
CA VAL A 44 4.56 -6.01 11.74
C VAL A 44 4.28 -6.08 13.24
N GLU A 45 3.31 -5.30 13.68
CA GLU A 45 2.92 -5.21 15.10
C GLU A 45 1.73 -6.10 15.38
N ASP A 46 1.94 -7.20 16.09
CA ASP A 46 0.84 -8.01 16.58
C ASP A 46 0.12 -7.28 17.72
N ASN A 47 -0.97 -6.60 17.40
CA ASN A 47 -1.89 -6.10 18.41
C ASN A 47 -3.28 -6.69 18.16
N ASN A 48 -3.88 -7.21 19.23
CA ASN A 48 -5.13 -7.98 19.24
C ASN A 48 -6.36 -7.22 18.70
N SER A 49 -6.23 -5.95 18.29
CA SER A 49 -7.32 -5.10 17.83
C SER A 49 -7.19 -4.63 16.37
N ALA A 50 -5.97 -4.42 15.87
CA ALA A 50 -5.66 -3.92 14.52
C ALA A 50 -4.14 -3.98 14.30
N THR A 51 -3.59 -5.09 13.79
CA THR A 51 -2.14 -5.23 13.54
C THR A 51 -1.69 -4.16 12.55
N GLY A 52 -0.92 -3.22 13.07
CA GLY A 52 -0.27 -2.18 12.30
C GLY A 52 0.94 -2.75 11.56
N ILE A 53 1.06 -2.42 10.28
CA ILE A 53 2.37 -2.44 9.63
C ILE A 53 2.96 -1.05 9.65
N ARG A 54 4.27 -1.00 9.81
CA ARG A 54 5.01 0.26 9.83
C ARG A 54 6.40 0.09 9.26
N HIS A 55 7.00 1.22 8.96
CA HIS A 55 8.39 1.30 8.59
C HIS A 55 9.27 1.28 9.86
N ALA A 56 10.47 0.69 9.79
CA ALA A 56 11.41 0.65 10.90
C ALA A 56 11.92 2.06 11.28
N ASN A 57 12.18 2.90 10.28
CA ASN A 57 12.37 4.34 10.46
C ASN A 57 10.99 5.00 10.62
N GLN A 58 10.66 5.45 11.84
CA GLN A 58 9.39 6.10 12.19
C GLN A 58 9.54 7.62 12.39
N SER A 59 10.38 8.27 11.59
CA SER A 59 10.59 9.72 11.73
C SER A 59 9.30 10.52 11.51
N SER A 60 8.38 10.03 10.67
CA SER A 60 7.04 10.57 10.50
C SER A 60 6.05 9.50 10.05
N GLU A 61 4.78 9.67 10.40
CA GLU A 61 3.67 8.78 10.01
C GLU A 61 2.41 9.62 9.73
N VAL A 62 1.71 9.29 8.63
CA VAL A 62 0.45 9.93 8.25
C VAL A 62 -0.51 8.87 7.71
N ALA A 63 -1.77 8.96 8.15
CA ALA A 63 -2.82 8.04 7.76
C ALA A 63 -4.01 8.78 7.13
N TYR A 64 -4.66 8.13 6.17
CA TYR A 64 -5.84 8.61 5.47
C TYR A 64 -6.99 7.61 5.53
N ASP A 65 -8.18 8.11 5.90
CA ASP A 65 -9.42 7.34 5.98
C ASP A 65 -10.26 7.51 4.70
N ILE A 66 -10.93 6.44 4.28
CA ILE A 66 -11.84 6.38 3.11
C ILE A 66 -11.24 7.12 1.91
N THR A 67 -10.07 6.67 1.46
CA THR A 67 -9.28 7.34 0.42
C THR A 67 -9.38 6.67 -0.94
N THR A 68 -9.70 7.46 -1.97
CA THR A 68 -9.74 7.03 -3.37
C THR A 68 -8.96 7.97 -4.28
N PHE A 69 -8.28 7.44 -5.29
CA PHE A 69 -7.61 8.24 -6.34
C PHE A 69 -8.50 8.47 -7.58
N GLY A 70 -9.76 8.01 -7.54
CA GLY A 70 -10.66 7.95 -8.68
C GLY A 70 -10.66 6.58 -9.35
N ALA A 71 -11.32 6.48 -10.51
CA ALA A 71 -11.56 5.22 -11.20
C ALA A 71 -10.69 5.03 -12.44
N GLY A 72 -10.48 3.77 -12.83
CA GLY A 72 -9.80 3.37 -14.06
C GLY A 72 -8.35 3.85 -14.15
N VAL A 73 -7.86 3.97 -15.38
CA VAL A 73 -6.45 4.32 -15.67
C VAL A 73 -6.01 5.65 -15.03
N LEU A 74 -6.92 6.62 -14.91
CA LEU A 74 -6.61 7.90 -14.27
C LEU A 74 -6.32 7.73 -12.78
N GLY A 75 -7.14 6.95 -12.06
CA GLY A 75 -6.91 6.64 -10.65
C GLY A 75 -5.58 5.91 -10.43
N VAL A 76 -5.27 4.95 -11.31
CA VAL A 76 -3.98 4.24 -11.28
C VAL A 76 -2.81 5.21 -11.49
N LYS A 77 -2.85 6.05 -12.53
CA LYS A 77 -1.78 7.04 -12.79
C LYS A 77 -1.55 8.02 -11.65
N ARG A 78 -2.63 8.42 -10.97
CA ARG A 78 -2.57 9.27 -9.77
C ARG A 78 -1.84 8.58 -8.63
N PHE A 79 -2.16 7.32 -8.36
CA PHE A 79 -1.45 6.54 -7.34
C PHE A 79 0.02 6.25 -7.73
N LEU A 80 0.30 5.93 -8.99
CA LEU A 80 1.69 5.77 -9.46
C LEU A 80 2.51 7.07 -9.28
N SER A 81 1.86 8.23 -9.34
CA SER A 81 2.51 9.52 -9.04
C SER A 81 2.81 9.71 -7.54
N VAL A 82 2.06 9.05 -6.65
CA VAL A 82 2.36 8.98 -5.21
C VAL A 82 3.59 8.10 -4.99
N LEU A 83 3.62 6.89 -5.55
CA LEU A 83 4.77 5.98 -5.45
C LEU A 83 6.05 6.61 -6.03
N GLN A 84 5.94 7.29 -7.17
CA GLN A 84 7.06 8.03 -7.76
C GLN A 84 7.60 9.12 -6.82
N ALA A 85 6.73 9.78 -6.05
CA ALA A 85 7.16 10.81 -5.12
C ALA A 85 7.87 10.23 -3.88
N ALA A 86 7.43 9.07 -3.44
CA ALA A 86 8.06 8.24 -2.41
C ALA A 86 9.37 7.60 -2.89
N GLY A 87 9.63 7.55 -4.20
CA GLY A 87 10.80 6.87 -4.76
C GLY A 87 10.64 5.35 -4.79
N LEU A 88 9.40 4.85 -4.75
CA LEU A 88 9.07 3.44 -4.76
C LEU A 88 8.85 2.94 -6.20
N ASP A 89 9.45 1.81 -6.55
CA ASP A 89 9.16 1.07 -7.76
C ASP A 89 7.82 0.32 -7.60
N PRO A 90 6.81 0.59 -8.44
CA PRO A 90 5.49 -0.01 -8.30
C PRO A 90 5.45 -1.53 -8.39
N CYS A 91 6.44 -2.17 -9.03
CA CYS A 91 6.50 -3.62 -9.24
C CYS A 91 7.49 -4.30 -8.29
N CYS A 92 8.67 -3.71 -8.09
CA CYS A 92 9.75 -4.35 -7.34
C CYS A 92 9.63 -4.16 -5.82
N ASP A 93 9.06 -3.04 -5.37
CA ASP A 93 8.98 -2.70 -3.95
C ASP A 93 7.66 -3.19 -3.31
N TYR A 94 6.86 -3.93 -4.07
CA TYR A 94 5.51 -4.35 -3.68
C TYR A 94 5.49 -5.63 -2.86
N ILE A 95 4.77 -5.58 -1.75
CA ILE A 95 4.50 -6.70 -0.84
C ILE A 95 2.99 -6.85 -0.64
N ARG A 96 2.52 -8.09 -0.70
CA ARG A 96 1.14 -8.48 -0.39
C ARG A 96 1.15 -9.26 0.91
N LEU A 97 0.74 -8.61 2.00
CA LEU A 97 0.89 -9.16 3.33
C LEU A 97 -0.38 -9.90 3.76
N TYR A 98 -0.30 -11.22 3.91
CA TYR A 98 -1.30 -12.02 4.60
C TYR A 98 -1.22 -11.79 6.10
N ARG A 99 -2.38 -11.63 6.73
CA ARG A 99 -2.51 -11.61 8.19
C ARG A 99 -3.39 -12.77 8.65
N ASP A 100 -2.84 -13.64 9.47
CA ASP A 100 -3.66 -14.48 10.32
C ASP A 100 -4.16 -13.63 11.49
N LEU A 101 -5.47 -13.34 11.50
CA LEU A 101 -6.09 -12.50 12.52
C LEU A 101 -6.26 -13.22 13.87
N GLY A 102 -5.80 -14.47 14.01
CA GLY A 102 -5.88 -15.23 15.26
C GLY A 102 -7.32 -15.45 15.75
N ARG A 103 -8.32 -15.26 14.87
CA ARG A 103 -9.76 -15.37 15.22
C ARG A 103 -10.33 -16.79 15.07
N GLY A 104 -9.46 -17.78 14.93
CA GLY A 104 -9.83 -19.19 14.82
C GLY A 104 -9.95 -19.66 13.38
N VAL A 105 -9.41 -20.86 13.15
CA VAL A 105 -9.27 -21.59 11.88
C VAL A 105 -10.63 -21.86 11.18
N ASP A 106 -11.75 -21.63 11.88
CA ASP A 106 -13.10 -21.95 11.41
C ASP A 106 -13.94 -20.74 10.99
N THR A 107 -13.36 -19.55 10.92
CA THR A 107 -14.06 -18.37 10.39
C THR A 107 -13.56 -18.07 8.98
N ASP A 108 -14.42 -18.33 7.99
CA ASP A 108 -14.29 -18.05 6.55
C ASP A 108 -14.16 -16.53 6.24
N TYR A 109 -13.40 -15.78 7.03
CA TYR A 109 -12.91 -14.48 6.63
C TYR A 109 -11.95 -14.71 5.47
N GLN A 110 -12.46 -14.52 4.25
CA GLN A 110 -11.68 -14.42 3.03
C GLN A 110 -10.35 -13.72 3.33
N ASP A 111 -9.26 -14.39 2.97
CA ASP A 111 -7.89 -13.96 3.22
C ASP A 111 -7.73 -12.41 3.21
N HIS A 112 -7.45 -11.84 4.39
CA HIS A 112 -7.25 -10.40 4.53
C HIS A 112 -5.81 -10.05 4.16
N PHE A 113 -5.64 -9.32 3.06
CA PHE A 113 -4.34 -8.86 2.61
C PHE A 113 -4.20 -7.35 2.74
N LEU A 114 -3.08 -6.92 3.31
CA LEU A 114 -2.61 -5.54 3.17
C LEU A 114 -1.69 -5.45 1.95
N HIS A 115 -1.69 -4.29 1.32
CA HIS A 115 -0.90 -4.00 0.14
C HIS A 115 0.12 -2.92 0.51
N ALA A 116 1.41 -3.23 0.44
CA ALA A 116 2.46 -2.31 0.83
C ALA A 116 3.47 -2.12 -0.31
N TRP A 117 4.02 -0.92 -0.41
CA TRP A 117 5.24 -0.63 -1.15
C TRP A 117 6.26 -0.12 -0.14
N ILE A 118 7.43 -0.75 -0.08
CA ILE A 118 8.44 -0.45 0.94
C ILE A 118 9.86 -0.49 0.36
N ASN A 119 10.70 0.43 0.81
CA ASN A 119 12.14 0.43 0.62
C ASN A 119 12.84 0.91 1.91
N ASP A 120 14.15 1.15 1.86
CA ASP A 120 14.99 1.59 2.98
C ASP A 120 14.49 2.85 3.71
N ASP A 121 13.73 3.71 3.03
CA ASP A 121 13.39 5.05 3.51
C ASP A 121 11.90 5.23 3.87
N ILE A 122 10.99 4.50 3.21
CA ILE A 122 9.55 4.76 3.31
C ILE A 122 8.69 3.53 3.03
N LEU A 123 7.55 3.50 3.70
CA LEU A 123 6.44 2.58 3.48
C LEU A 123 5.19 3.35 3.04
N VAL A 124 4.53 2.85 2.00
CA VAL A 124 3.16 3.23 1.62
C VAL A 124 2.30 1.97 1.68
N ALA A 125 1.36 1.93 2.63
CA ALA A 125 0.45 0.81 2.84
C ALA A 125 -0.99 1.18 2.51
N CYS A 126 -1.74 0.22 1.98
CA CYS A 126 -3.11 0.37 1.52
C CYS A 126 -3.94 -0.86 1.91
N SER A 127 -5.16 -0.65 2.39
CA SER A 127 -6.12 -1.75 2.59
C SER A 127 -6.68 -2.28 1.26
N ASN A 128 -6.80 -1.42 0.26
CA ASN A 128 -7.19 -1.80 -1.11
C ASN A 128 -6.08 -1.38 -2.06
N ASN A 129 -5.66 -2.26 -2.97
CA ASN A 129 -4.64 -1.97 -3.97
C ASN A 129 -5.18 -0.99 -5.03
N PRO A 130 -4.71 0.27 -5.08
CA PRO A 130 -5.24 1.27 -6.03
C PRO A 130 -4.80 1.03 -7.48
N VAL A 131 -3.80 0.16 -7.71
CA VAL A 131 -3.30 -0.20 -9.03
C VAL A 131 -4.13 -1.34 -9.62
N THR A 132 -4.26 -2.46 -8.89
CA THR A 132 -4.92 -3.66 -9.39
C THR A 132 -6.43 -3.68 -9.16
N GLY A 133 -6.91 -2.90 -8.20
CA GLY A 133 -8.31 -2.86 -7.74
C GLY A 133 -8.68 -3.99 -6.77
N GLU A 134 -7.71 -4.81 -6.35
CA GLU A 134 -7.90 -5.82 -5.29
C GLU A 134 -8.16 -5.12 -3.94
N GLY A 135 -9.04 -5.68 -3.13
CA GLY A 135 -9.40 -5.11 -1.83
C GLY A 135 -9.27 -6.10 -0.68
N CYS A 136 -9.22 -5.59 0.54
CA CYS A 136 -9.33 -6.39 1.75
C CYS A 136 -10.80 -6.82 1.92
N SER A 137 -11.13 -8.04 1.50
CA SER A 137 -12.49 -8.63 1.48
C SER A 137 -13.52 -7.89 0.62
N GLU A 138 -14.60 -8.59 0.24
CA GLU A 138 -15.81 -7.93 -0.24
C GLU A 138 -16.31 -7.01 0.87
N ASN A 139 -16.04 -5.70 0.76
CA ASN A 139 -16.72 -4.67 1.55
C ASN A 139 -18.19 -5.09 1.72
N HIS A 140 -18.72 -5.09 2.95
CA HIS A 140 -20.14 -5.30 3.30
C HIS A 140 -21.14 -4.37 2.56
N CYS A 141 -20.69 -3.65 1.53
CA CYS A 141 -21.47 -2.78 0.65
C CYS A 141 -21.29 -3.09 -0.86
N GLY A 142 -20.64 -4.21 -1.25
CA GLY A 142 -20.72 -4.74 -2.62
C GLY A 142 -20.18 -3.84 -3.74
N GLN A 143 -19.22 -2.94 -3.45
CA GLN A 143 -18.69 -2.00 -4.44
C GLN A 143 -17.19 -2.22 -4.68
N LYS A 144 -16.86 -2.85 -5.82
CA LYS A 144 -15.49 -3.07 -6.29
C LYS A 144 -14.72 -1.73 -6.37
N GLY A 145 -13.55 -1.67 -5.76
CA GLY A 145 -12.57 -0.59 -5.93
C GLY A 145 -12.86 0.74 -5.20
N LYS A 146 -13.74 0.77 -4.19
CA LYS A 146 -14.03 2.00 -3.45
C LYS A 146 -13.15 2.17 -2.22
N ALA A 147 -12.71 3.42 -2.05
CA ALA A 147 -12.05 4.04 -0.92
C ALA A 147 -11.51 3.12 0.18
N GLY A 148 -10.19 3.08 0.35
CA GLY A 148 -9.51 2.28 1.37
C GLY A 148 -8.76 3.15 2.39
N TYR A 149 -8.19 2.50 3.39
CA TYR A 149 -7.24 3.15 4.30
C TYR A 149 -5.87 3.20 3.65
N ILE A 150 -5.17 4.32 3.81
CA ILE A 150 -3.78 4.48 3.36
C ILE A 150 -2.94 4.97 4.54
N GLY A 151 -1.77 4.39 4.72
CA GLY A 151 -0.76 4.87 5.66
C GLY A 151 0.56 5.09 4.96
N VAL A 152 1.26 6.14 5.37
CA VAL A 152 2.61 6.48 4.89
C VAL A 152 3.49 6.68 6.11
N GLY A 153 4.59 5.94 6.21
CA GLY A 153 5.53 6.04 7.33
C GLY A 153 6.97 5.90 6.85
N GLY A 154 7.91 6.59 7.49
CA GLY A 154 9.31 6.61 7.02
C GLY A 154 10.08 7.87 7.39
N ASP A 155 11.04 8.21 6.54
CA ASP A 155 11.75 9.49 6.55
C ASP A 155 10.79 10.69 6.45
N GLY A 156 10.99 11.70 7.30
CA GLY A 156 10.07 12.82 7.43
C GLY A 156 9.88 13.63 6.15
N GLN A 157 10.95 13.88 5.38
CA GLN A 157 10.86 14.68 4.16
C GLN A 157 10.17 13.90 3.03
N LEU A 158 10.44 12.60 2.93
CA LEU A 158 9.76 11.74 1.96
C LEU A 158 8.29 11.52 2.31
N VAL A 159 7.95 11.37 3.60
CA VAL A 159 6.55 11.30 4.06
C VAL A 159 5.81 12.59 3.71
N GLU A 160 6.37 13.77 3.98
CA GLU A 160 5.75 15.06 3.63
C GLU A 160 5.52 15.20 2.11
N LYS A 161 6.53 14.84 1.31
CA LYS A 161 6.43 14.88 -0.16
C LYS A 161 5.39 13.90 -0.70
N THR A 162 5.31 12.70 -0.12
CA THR A 162 4.36 11.65 -0.54
C THR A 162 2.95 12.03 -0.16
N THR A 163 2.72 12.49 1.07
CA THR A 163 1.42 12.95 1.57
C THR A 163 0.91 14.16 0.78
N SER A 164 1.78 15.09 0.40
CA SER A 164 1.43 16.19 -0.50
C SER A 164 0.90 15.72 -1.87
N LYS A 165 1.39 14.57 -2.36
CA LYS A 165 0.87 13.95 -3.59
C LYS A 165 -0.44 13.21 -3.39
N ILE A 166 -0.63 12.60 -2.22
CA ILE A 166 -1.93 12.03 -1.84
C ILE A 166 -2.96 13.16 -1.80
N ASP A 167 -2.70 14.23 -1.04
CA ASP A 167 -3.58 15.39 -0.89
C ASP A 167 -3.95 16.02 -2.25
N ALA A 168 -3.02 16.04 -3.21
CA ALA A 168 -3.25 16.59 -4.54
C ALA A 168 -4.07 15.68 -5.48
N TYR A 169 -4.07 14.36 -5.26
CA TYR A 169 -4.58 13.38 -6.21
C TYR A 169 -5.67 12.46 -5.68
N SER A 170 -5.91 12.45 -4.36
CA SER A 170 -6.96 11.66 -3.74
C SER A 170 -8.18 12.49 -3.35
N ASN A 171 -9.25 11.78 -3.02
CA ASN A 171 -10.31 12.29 -2.17
C ASN A 171 -10.34 11.39 -0.93
N SER A 172 -10.17 12.00 0.24
CA SER A 172 -10.08 11.33 1.54
C SER A 172 -11.10 11.95 2.48
N LYS A 173 -11.67 11.13 3.37
CA LYS A 173 -12.60 11.64 4.38
C LYS A 173 -11.86 12.33 5.51
N ASP A 174 -10.84 11.67 6.05
CA ASP A 174 -10.05 12.18 7.18
C ASP A 174 -8.54 11.93 6.93
N LYS A 175 -7.70 12.77 7.55
CA LYS A 175 -6.23 12.67 7.59
C LYS A 175 -5.78 12.77 9.04
N GLN A 176 -4.87 11.89 9.47
CA GLN A 176 -4.31 11.86 10.83
C GLN A 176 -2.79 11.83 10.77
N GLU A 177 -2.13 12.70 11.53
CA GLU A 177 -0.67 12.73 11.69
C GLU A 177 -0.24 11.93 12.94
N GLY A 178 0.95 11.35 12.89
CA GLY A 178 1.52 10.54 13.97
C GLY A 178 0.87 9.17 14.15
N ARG A 179 0.22 8.65 13.09
CA ARG A 179 -0.45 7.34 13.08
C ARG A 179 -0.34 6.69 11.71
N LEU A 180 -0.44 5.36 11.69
CA LEU A 180 -0.78 4.54 10.53
C LEU A 180 -2.14 3.86 10.75
N PHE A 181 -2.96 3.74 9.71
CA PHE A 181 -4.28 3.09 9.79
C PHE A 181 -4.17 1.59 9.48
N PHE A 182 -3.59 0.74 10.33
CA PHE A 182 -3.61 -0.71 10.14
C PHE A 182 -3.64 -1.45 11.48
#